data_AF-K1UQ98-F1
#
_entry.id   AF-K1UQ98-F1
#
_cell.length_a   1.000
_cell.length_b   1.000
_cell.length_c   1.000
_cell.angle_alpha   90.00
_cell.angle_beta   90.00
_cell.angle_gamma   90.00
#
_symmetry.space_group_name_H-M   'P 1'
#
loop_
_entity.id
_entity.type
_entity.pdbx_description
1 polymer ?
#
loop_
_entity_poly.entity_id
_entity_poly.type
_entity_poly.pdbx_seq_one_letter_code
_entity_poly.pdbx_strand_id
1 'polypeptide(L)'
;MLRSIKEENKKDLLRAGIVTSIGLAIHNFPEGLAIGSGFGASLTLGYSLAIAICIHDIPEGISMAVPMKNGGMKTSKVLYYVILSGVTTGIGALIGKIIGGISQDVIAVCLSFAAGAMLYIVSGELIPESK
;
A
#
# COMPACT_ATOMS: atom_id res chain seq x y z
N MET A 1 -9.12 -34.98 -5.21
CA MET A 1 -10.05 -33.84 -5.22
C MET A 1 -9.74 -32.83 -4.11
N LEU A 2 -9.92 -33.17 -2.82
CA LEU A 2 -9.73 -32.22 -1.70
C LEU A 2 -8.31 -31.57 -1.61
N ARG A 3 -7.25 -32.33 -1.92
CA ARG A 3 -5.88 -31.77 -1.97
C ARG A 3 -5.69 -30.75 -3.10
N SER A 4 -6.38 -30.91 -4.23
CA SER A 4 -6.30 -29.98 -5.37
C SER A 4 -6.94 -28.65 -5.01
N ILE A 5 -8.12 -28.68 -4.40
CA ILE A 5 -8.87 -27.48 -3.95
C ILE A 5 -8.06 -26.69 -2.91
N LYS A 6 -7.40 -27.39 -1.97
CA LYS A 6 -6.58 -26.71 -0.94
C LYS A 6 -5.33 -26.04 -1.51
N GLU A 7 -4.74 -26.59 -2.57
CA GLU A 7 -3.58 -25.99 -3.23
C GLU A 7 -3.98 -24.84 -4.17
N GLU A 8 -5.18 -24.89 -4.76
CA GLU A 8 -5.77 -23.80 -5.53
C GLU A 8 -6.03 -22.56 -4.64
N ASN A 9 -6.75 -22.73 -3.54
CA ASN A 9 -7.01 -21.63 -2.58
C ASN A 9 -5.74 -20.97 -2.04
N LYS A 10 -4.65 -21.73 -1.81
CA LYS A 10 -3.37 -21.15 -1.39
C LYS A 10 -2.76 -20.27 -2.48
N LYS A 11 -2.87 -20.67 -3.74
CA LYS A 11 -2.34 -19.90 -4.87
C LYS A 11 -3.14 -18.62 -5.05
N ASP A 12 -4.46 -18.67 -4.87
CA ASP A 12 -5.33 -17.50 -4.96
C ASP A 12 -5.02 -16.50 -3.85
N LEU A 13 -4.89 -16.96 -2.59
CA LEU A 13 -4.41 -16.13 -1.48
C LEU A 13 -3.03 -15.52 -1.74
N LEU A 14 -2.08 -16.31 -2.26
CA LEU A 14 -0.74 -15.82 -2.55
C LEU A 14 -0.78 -14.75 -3.66
N ARG A 15 -1.61 -14.97 -4.69
CA ARG A 15 -1.83 -14.02 -5.78
C ARG A 15 -2.45 -12.74 -5.25
N ALA A 16 -3.53 -12.82 -4.48
CA ALA A 16 -4.22 -11.68 -3.89
C ALA A 16 -3.25 -10.83 -3.05
N GLY A 17 -2.43 -11.48 -2.21
CA GLY A 17 -1.43 -10.78 -1.41
C GLY A 17 -0.32 -10.10 -2.22
N ILE A 18 0.15 -10.74 -3.31
CA ILE A 18 1.16 -10.17 -4.20
C ILE A 18 0.58 -8.99 -5.01
N VAL A 19 -0.62 -9.15 -5.58
CA VAL A 19 -1.29 -8.07 -6.32
C VAL A 19 -1.56 -6.88 -5.40
N THR A 20 -2.04 -7.14 -4.19
CA THR A 20 -2.23 -6.10 -3.15
C THR A 20 -0.92 -5.40 -2.85
N SER A 21 0.19 -6.13 -2.66
CA SER A 21 1.51 -5.53 -2.37
C SER A 21 2.03 -4.60 -3.46
N ILE A 22 1.78 -4.94 -4.73
CA ILE A 22 2.19 -4.12 -5.88
C ILE A 22 1.33 -2.87 -5.95
N GLY A 23 0.02 -3.01 -5.77
CA GLY A 23 -0.89 -1.87 -5.74
C GLY A 23 -0.58 -0.91 -4.60
N LEU A 24 -0.29 -1.45 -3.42
CA LEU A 24 0.08 -0.68 -2.24
C LEU A 24 1.39 0.09 -2.46
N ALA A 25 2.41 -0.54 -3.05
CA ALA A 25 3.65 0.16 -3.40
C ALA A 25 3.42 1.35 -4.36
N ILE A 26 2.42 1.27 -5.24
CA ILE A 26 2.03 2.39 -6.11
C ILE A 26 1.20 3.42 -5.34
N HIS A 27 0.36 3.01 -4.40
CA HIS A 27 -0.49 3.87 -3.55
C HIS A 27 0.32 4.72 -2.56
N ASN A 28 1.30 4.09 -1.94
CA ASN A 28 2.19 4.67 -0.94
C ASN A 28 3.08 5.79 -1.52
N PHE A 29 3.38 5.75 -2.83
CA PHE A 29 4.22 6.78 -3.44
C PHE A 29 3.57 8.18 -3.43
N PRO A 30 2.32 8.36 -3.92
CA PRO A 30 1.57 9.61 -3.75
C PRO A 30 1.39 10.08 -2.31
N GLU A 31 1.18 9.17 -1.36
CA GLU A 31 1.10 9.51 0.07
C GLU A 31 2.41 10.09 0.58
N GLY A 32 3.52 9.46 0.21
CA GLY A 32 4.85 9.99 0.43
C GLY A 32 4.98 11.40 -0.11
N LEU A 33 4.64 11.62 -1.38
CA LEU A 33 4.69 12.95 -2.00
C LEU A 33 3.87 13.98 -1.20
N ALA A 34 2.70 13.60 -0.71
CA ALA A 34 1.86 14.44 0.13
C ALA A 34 2.53 14.81 1.46
N ILE A 35 3.15 13.84 2.15
CA ILE A 35 3.92 14.09 3.38
C ILE A 35 5.06 15.08 3.10
N GLY A 36 5.87 14.80 2.07
CA GLY A 36 7.02 15.62 1.70
C GLY A 36 6.65 17.06 1.33
N SER A 37 5.63 17.21 0.48
CA SER A 37 5.08 18.52 0.10
C SER A 37 4.45 19.24 1.30
N GLY A 38 3.76 18.51 2.17
CA GLY A 38 3.18 19.02 3.41
C GLY A 38 4.24 19.65 4.33
N PHE A 39 5.37 18.97 4.53
CA PHE A 39 6.51 19.53 5.27
C PHE A 39 7.14 20.75 4.57
N GLY A 40 7.07 20.83 3.24
CA GLY A 40 7.46 22.02 2.48
C GLY A 40 6.52 23.21 2.70
N ALA A 41 5.24 22.97 2.98
CA ALA A 41 4.25 24.00 3.23
C ALA A 41 4.22 24.47 4.70
N SER A 42 4.19 23.55 5.67
CA SER A 42 4.35 23.85 7.09
C SER A 42 4.68 22.60 7.91
N LEU A 43 5.36 22.76 9.05
CA LEU A 43 5.62 21.65 9.97
C LEU A 43 4.33 21.00 10.47
N THR A 44 3.31 21.80 10.81
CA THR A 44 2.02 21.31 11.28
C THR A 44 1.36 20.41 10.24
N LEU A 45 1.28 20.85 8.98
CA LEU A 45 0.68 20.05 7.91
C LEU A 45 1.48 18.76 7.65
N GLY A 46 2.81 18.86 7.58
CA GLY A 46 3.68 17.70 7.38
C GLY A 46 3.50 16.64 8.47
N TYR A 47 3.48 17.03 9.74
CA TYR A 47 3.23 16.11 10.87
C TYR A 47 1.82 15.56 10.85
N SER A 48 0.80 16.38 10.56
CA SER A 48 -0.59 15.91 10.45
C SER A 48 -0.75 14.83 9.39
N LEU A 49 -0.17 15.03 8.19
CA LEU A 49 -0.20 14.04 7.11
C LEU A 49 0.58 12.78 7.49
N ALA A 50 1.80 12.92 8.01
CA ALA A 50 2.63 11.78 8.40
C ALA A 50 1.95 10.88 9.45
N ILE A 51 1.32 11.48 10.46
CA ILE A 51 0.60 10.72 11.50
C ILE A 51 -0.65 10.07 10.91
N ALA A 52 -1.43 10.80 10.11
CA ALA A 52 -2.66 10.27 9.51
C ALA A 52 -2.36 9.08 8.58
N ILE A 53 -1.31 9.17 7.77
CA ILE A 53 -0.85 8.12 6.86
C ILE A 53 -0.33 6.92 7.65
N CYS A 54 0.57 7.14 8.61
CA CYS A 54 1.09 6.08 9.48
C CYS A 54 -0.02 5.24 10.13
N ILE A 55 -1.13 5.85 10.54
CA ILE A 55 -2.24 5.14 11.18
C ILE A 55 -2.96 4.20 10.21
N HIS A 56 -3.17 4.58 8.95
CA HIS A 56 -3.89 3.72 7.99
C HIS A 56 -2.98 2.77 7.21
N ASP A 57 -1.69 3.07 7.08
CA ASP A 57 -0.69 2.12 6.54
C ASP A 57 -0.61 0.83 7.36
N ILE A 58 -0.94 0.87 8.66
CA ILE A 58 -0.97 -0.32 9.51
C ILE A 58 -2.00 -1.35 9.00
N PRO A 59 -3.31 -1.01 8.87
CA PRO A 59 -4.29 -1.86 8.19
C PRO A 59 -3.86 -2.32 6.79
N GLU A 60 -3.29 -1.44 6.00
CA GLU A 60 -2.90 -1.75 4.62
C GLU A 60 -1.76 -2.78 4.55
N GLY A 61 -0.73 -2.61 5.37
CA GLY A 61 0.34 -3.59 5.52
C GLY A 61 -0.18 -4.96 5.96
N ILE A 62 -1.17 -4.99 6.86
CA ILE A 62 -1.84 -6.23 7.27
C ILE A 62 -2.62 -6.84 6.09
N SER A 63 -3.31 -6.02 5.30
CA SER A 63 -4.14 -6.47 4.17
C SER A 63 -3.36 -7.25 3.10
N MET A 64 -2.10 -6.87 2.85
CA MET A 64 -1.21 -7.62 1.96
C MET A 64 -0.52 -8.79 2.68
N ALA A 65 -0.17 -8.63 3.96
CA ALA A 65 0.58 -9.63 4.72
C ALA A 65 -0.21 -10.93 4.98
N VAL A 66 -1.47 -10.80 5.37
CA VAL A 66 -2.34 -11.94 5.73
C VAL A 66 -2.53 -12.92 4.56
N PRO A 67 -2.98 -12.50 3.36
CA PRO A 67 -3.15 -13.41 2.24
C PRO A 67 -1.83 -14.00 1.75
N MET A 68 -0.72 -13.25 1.74
CA MET A 68 0.60 -13.83 1.43
C MET A 68 1.00 -14.92 2.43
N LYS A 69 0.79 -14.68 3.73
CA LYS A 69 1.14 -15.63 4.79
C LYS A 69 0.27 -16.88 4.72
N ASN A 70 -1.04 -16.72 4.55
CA ASN A 70 -2.01 -17.81 4.45
C ASN A 70 -1.85 -18.61 3.15
N GLY A 71 -1.41 -17.95 2.07
CA GLY A 71 -0.99 -18.58 0.81
C GLY A 71 0.32 -19.37 0.90
N GLY A 72 0.95 -19.43 2.07
CA GLY A 72 2.12 -20.27 2.34
C GLY A 72 3.47 -19.55 2.21
N MET A 73 3.49 -18.23 2.03
CA MET A 73 4.73 -17.47 2.01
C MET A 73 5.42 -17.48 3.40
N LYS A 74 6.75 -17.62 3.42
CA LYS A 74 7.55 -17.53 4.65
C LYS A 74 7.42 -16.13 5.26
N THR A 75 7.31 -16.03 6.59
CA THR A 75 7.11 -14.76 7.31
C THR A 75 8.19 -13.73 6.99
N SER A 76 9.45 -14.13 6.85
CA SER A 76 10.54 -13.22 6.48
C SER A 76 10.35 -12.58 5.12
N LYS A 77 9.81 -13.34 4.15
CA LYS A 77 9.52 -12.84 2.80
C LYS A 77 8.28 -11.93 2.80
N VAL A 78 7.26 -12.25 3.60
CA VAL A 78 6.11 -11.37 3.81
C VAL A 78 6.56 -10.02 4.39
N LEU A 79 7.38 -10.05 5.45
CA LEU A 79 7.92 -8.85 6.08
C LEU A 79 8.75 -8.01 5.09
N TYR A 80 9.55 -8.68 4.25
CA TYR A 80 10.29 -8.00 3.18
C TYR A 80 9.36 -7.22 2.24
N TYR A 81 8.25 -7.82 1.78
CA TYR A 81 7.30 -7.12 0.90
C TYR A 81 6.59 -5.96 1.61
N VAL A 82 6.20 -6.13 2.88
CA VAL A 82 5.57 -5.05 3.66
C VAL A 82 6.53 -3.87 3.82
N ILE A 83 7.79 -4.13 4.18
CA ILE A 83 8.83 -3.10 4.28
C ILE A 83 9.07 -2.45 2.92
N LEU A 84 9.17 -3.24 1.85
CA LEU A 84 9.40 -2.74 0.49
C LEU A 84 8.27 -1.81 0.04
N SER A 85 7.01 -2.12 0.39
CA SER A 85 5.88 -1.22 0.17
C SER A 85 6.06 0.09 0.94
N GLY A 86 6.33 0.02 2.25
CA GLY A 86 6.54 1.24 3.07
C GLY A 86 7.74 2.10 2.63
N VAL A 87 8.77 1.51 2.05
CA VAL A 87 9.91 2.24 1.47
C VAL A 87 9.44 3.19 0.36
N THR A 88 8.40 2.84 -0.40
CA THR A 88 7.87 3.73 -1.45
C THR A 88 7.25 5.01 -0.87
N THR A 89 6.61 4.96 0.30
CA THR A 89 6.18 6.15 1.06
C THR A 89 7.37 7.04 1.41
N GLY A 90 8.45 6.44 1.91
CA GLY A 90 9.68 7.16 2.24
C GLY A 90 10.32 7.84 1.01
N ILE A 91 10.38 7.13 -0.12
CA ILE A 91 10.88 7.68 -1.39
C ILE A 91 9.99 8.83 -1.87
N GLY A 92 8.67 8.66 -1.85
CA GLY A 92 7.72 9.72 -2.17
C GLY A 92 7.90 10.94 -1.27
N ALA A 93 8.09 10.75 0.03
CA ALA A 93 8.30 11.86 0.98
C ALA A 93 9.60 12.62 0.72
N LEU A 94 10.68 11.91 0.40
CA LEU A 94 11.93 12.53 0.03
C LEU A 94 11.77 13.37 -1.25
N ILE A 95 11.16 12.80 -2.29
CA ILE A 95 10.93 13.50 -3.56
C ILE A 95 9.99 14.69 -3.36
N GLY A 96 8.89 14.53 -2.64
CA GLY A 96 7.93 15.58 -2.35
C GLY A 96 8.57 16.76 -1.62
N LYS A 97 9.49 16.48 -0.69
CA LYS A 97 10.27 17.50 0.02
C LYS A 97 11.29 18.20 -0.88
N ILE A 98 12.00 17.46 -1.73
CA ILE A 98 13.04 18.02 -2.64
C ILE A 98 12.41 18.91 -3.69
N ILE A 99 11.34 18.44 -4.34
CA ILE A 99 10.64 19.21 -5.37
C ILE A 99 10.04 20.46 -4.74
N GLY A 100 9.36 20.31 -3.58
CA GLY A 100 8.67 21.39 -2.90
C GLY A 100 7.51 21.96 -3.73
N GLY A 101 6.41 22.36 -3.09
CA GLY A 101 5.31 23.04 -3.79
C GLY A 101 4.67 22.20 -4.92
N ILE A 102 4.63 20.87 -4.78
CA ILE A 102 3.81 20.03 -5.67
C ILE A 102 2.36 20.51 -5.52
N SER A 103 1.73 20.90 -6.64
CA SER A 103 0.35 21.38 -6.64
C SER A 103 -0.58 20.36 -5.97
N GLN A 104 -1.52 20.87 -5.17
CA GLN A 104 -2.55 20.03 -4.57
C GLN A 104 -3.36 19.27 -5.63
N ASP A 105 -3.53 19.84 -6.82
CA ASP A 105 -4.22 19.18 -7.93
C ASP A 105 -3.46 17.94 -8.41
N VAL A 106 -2.13 18.03 -8.48
CA VAL A 106 -1.28 16.89 -8.89
C VAL A 106 -1.36 15.79 -7.85
N ILE A 107 -1.25 16.14 -6.56
CA ILE A 107 -1.39 15.19 -5.46
C ILE A 107 -2.78 14.53 -5.50
N ALA A 108 -3.84 15.31 -5.70
CA ALA A 108 -5.21 14.81 -5.78
C ALA A 108 -5.43 13.87 -6.98
N VAL A 109 -4.86 14.17 -8.15
CA VAL A 109 -4.91 13.29 -9.31
C VAL A 109 -4.18 11.98 -9.03
N CYS A 110 -2.99 12.03 -8.44
CA CYS A 110 -2.25 10.83 -8.06
C CYS A 110 -3.00 9.99 -7.02
N LEU A 111 -3.55 10.60 -5.97
CA LEU A 111 -4.33 9.91 -4.94
C LEU A 111 -5.63 9.33 -5.50
N SER A 112 -6.34 10.05 -6.37
CA SER A 112 -7.59 9.55 -6.96
C SER A 112 -7.36 8.33 -7.85
N PHE A 113 -6.30 8.33 -8.65
CA PHE A 113 -5.89 7.16 -9.42
C PHE A 113 -5.52 5.98 -8.50
N ALA A 114 -4.72 6.25 -7.47
CA ALA A 114 -4.32 5.24 -6.49
C ALA A 114 -5.51 4.66 -5.72
N ALA A 115 -6.49 5.49 -5.34
CA ALA A 115 -7.73 5.07 -4.70
C ALA A 115 -8.56 4.17 -5.63
N GLY A 116 -8.63 4.49 -6.94
CA GLY A 116 -9.28 3.64 -7.93
C GLY A 116 -8.62 2.26 -8.04
N ALA A 117 -7.28 2.20 -8.04
CA ALA A 117 -6.55 0.93 -8.03
C ALA A 117 -6.82 0.13 -6.74
N MET A 118 -6.86 0.81 -5.58
CA MET A 118 -7.18 0.15 -4.30
C MET A 118 -8.61 -0.36 -4.26
N LEU A 119 -9.59 0.36 -4.83
CA LEU A 119 -10.96 -0.15 -4.96
C LEU A 119 -11.03 -1.43 -5.78
N TYR A 120 -10.27 -1.52 -6.88
CA TYR A 120 -10.15 -2.74 -7.67
C TYR A 120 -9.54 -3.89 -6.86
N ILE A 121 -8.45 -3.64 -6.13
CA ILE A 121 -7.77 -4.65 -5.30
C ILE A 121 -8.69 -5.16 -4.20
N VAL A 122 -9.35 -4.26 -3.47
CA VAL A 122 -10.27 -4.61 -2.40
C VAL A 122 -11.42 -5.47 -2.95
N SER A 123 -12.04 -5.02 -4.04
CA SER A 123 -13.23 -5.68 -4.59
C SER A 123 -12.91 -7.00 -5.32
N GLY A 124 -11.81 -7.02 -6.05
CA GLY A 124 -11.43 -8.11 -6.94
C GLY A 124 -10.52 -9.16 -6.32
N GLU A 125 -9.76 -8.82 -5.28
CA GLU A 125 -8.77 -9.72 -4.67
C GLU A 125 -9.08 -9.94 -3.18
N LEU A 126 -9.24 -8.89 -2.36
CA LEU A 126 -9.37 -9.07 -0.90
C LEU A 126 -10.75 -9.59 -0.45
N ILE A 127 -11.87 -9.05 -0.95
CA ILE A 127 -13.23 -9.50 -0.59
C ILE A 127 -13.51 -10.94 -1.03
N PRO A 128 -13.13 -11.40 -2.24
CA PRO A 128 -13.31 -12.79 -2.64
C PRO A 128 -12.58 -13.78 -1.74
N GLU A 129 -11.37 -13.41 -1.29
CA GLU A 129 -10.52 -14.26 -0.44
C GLU A 129 -10.86 -14.19 1.06
N SER A 130 -11.75 -13.30 1.49
CA SER A 130 -12.16 -13.18 2.90
C SER A 130 -13.29 -14.12 3.32
N LYS A 131 -13.66 -15.08 2.47
CA LYS A 131 -14.79 -16.01 2.66
C LYS A 131 -14.40 -17.32 3.36
#